data_AF-A0AB36E443-F1
#
_entry.id   AF-A0AB36E443-F1
#
_cell.length_a   1.000
_cell.length_b   1.000
_cell.length_c   1.000
_cell.angle_alpha   90.00
_cell.angle_beta   90.00
_cell.angle_gamma   90.00
#
_symmetry.space_group_name_H-M   'P 1'
#
loop_
_entity.id
_entity.type
_entity.pdbx_description
1 polymer ?
#
loop_
_entity_poly.entity_id
_entity_poly.type
_entity_poly.pdbx_seq_one_letter_code
_entity_poly.pdbx_strand_id
1 'polypeptide(L)'
;SEQKSNSTTSDNFSEAENIDSTFDIFEQFGIAPGKSINEQRQQRAEQNGIAFANTGCQPVDDIWQIYPAFDTPEKLRFEAYGLATDIAKLAHLQNIVIPTESDEKFSFTIAPLASSIQDELTISVHALLACLACDNHNEPLTVTLSESLLIGFNNQPEISDLLLVKLFRLIRVIRQLRTHLRS
;
A
#
# COMPACT_ATOMS: atom_id res chain seq x y z
N SER A 1 -61.21 -25.61 36.25
CA SER A 1 -60.58 -26.92 36.04
C SER A 1 -60.36 -27.13 34.55
N GLU A 2 -59.24 -27.79 34.21
CA GLU A 2 -58.76 -28.20 32.87
C GLU A 2 -58.05 -27.08 32.06
N GLN A 3 -56.71 -27.07 31.93
CA GLN A 3 -55.81 -27.90 31.06
C GLN A 3 -56.13 -27.76 29.56
N LYS A 4 -55.21 -27.71 28.59
CA LYS A 4 -53.75 -27.50 28.46
C LYS A 4 -53.53 -27.56 26.93
N SER A 5 -52.73 -26.70 26.31
CA SER A 5 -51.99 -27.05 25.08
C SER A 5 -50.97 -25.95 24.71
N ASN A 6 -49.73 -26.19 25.14
CA ASN A 6 -48.52 -25.59 24.61
C ASN A 6 -48.32 -25.99 23.15
N SER A 7 -47.97 -25.05 22.28
CA SER A 7 -47.09 -25.32 21.13
C SER A 7 -45.88 -24.41 21.23
N THR A 8 -44.81 -24.94 21.83
CA THR A 8 -43.47 -24.37 21.74
C THR A 8 -42.90 -24.85 20.41
N THR A 9 -42.98 -24.02 19.37
CA THR A 9 -42.17 -24.23 18.16
C THR A 9 -40.82 -23.57 18.42
N SER A 10 -39.83 -24.41 18.63
CA SER A 10 -38.42 -24.07 18.66
C SER A 10 -37.98 -23.63 17.25
N ASP A 11 -37.92 -22.32 17.01
CA ASP A 11 -37.20 -21.76 15.87
C ASP A 11 -35.70 -21.73 16.19
N ASN A 12 -35.05 -22.88 15.99
CA ASN A 12 -33.61 -22.95 15.76
C ASN A 12 -33.38 -22.71 14.26
N PHE A 13 -33.19 -21.45 13.87
CA PHE A 13 -32.73 -21.09 12.52
C PHE A 13 -31.52 -20.14 12.58
N SER A 14 -30.46 -20.57 11.89
CA SER A 14 -29.40 -19.78 11.25
C SER A 14 -28.39 -18.97 12.09
N GLU A 15 -27.76 -19.55 13.11
CA GLU A 15 -26.48 -18.99 13.62
C GLU A 15 -25.26 -19.47 12.81
N ALA A 16 -25.27 -20.70 12.28
CA ALA A 16 -24.11 -21.28 11.60
C ALA A 16 -23.79 -20.63 10.23
N GLU A 17 -24.81 -20.26 9.43
CA GLU A 17 -24.61 -19.59 8.12
C GLU A 17 -24.20 -18.11 8.28
N ASN A 18 -24.51 -17.49 9.43
CA ASN A 18 -24.17 -16.11 9.70
C ASN A 18 -22.69 -15.96 10.10
N ILE A 19 -22.14 -16.94 10.82
CA ILE A 19 -20.74 -16.92 11.25
C ILE A 19 -19.78 -17.10 10.06
N ASP A 20 -20.12 -17.99 9.12
CA ASP A 20 -19.30 -18.27 7.93
C ASP A 20 -19.18 -17.04 7.02
N SER A 21 -20.33 -16.38 6.78
CA SER A 21 -20.36 -15.12 6.02
C SER A 21 -19.65 -13.96 6.73
N THR A 22 -19.71 -13.90 8.07
CA THR A 22 -18.98 -12.88 8.82
C THR A 22 -17.46 -13.14 8.77
N PHE A 23 -17.02 -14.40 8.79
CA PHE A 23 -15.62 -14.78 8.68
C PHE A 23 -15.04 -14.45 7.30
N ASP A 24 -15.81 -14.71 6.23
CA ASP A 24 -15.45 -14.30 4.86
C ASP A 24 -15.32 -12.78 4.73
N ILE A 25 -16.21 -12.00 5.36
CA ILE A 25 -16.10 -10.54 5.41
C ILE A 25 -14.81 -10.13 6.13
N PHE A 26 -14.51 -10.74 7.28
CA PHE A 26 -13.31 -10.43 8.04
C PHE A 26 -12.02 -10.75 7.26
N GLU A 27 -11.96 -11.87 6.54
CA GLU A 27 -10.84 -12.15 5.63
C GLU A 27 -10.77 -11.16 4.47
N GLN A 28 -11.92 -10.79 3.89
CA GLN A 28 -12.01 -9.83 2.78
C GLN A 28 -11.45 -8.45 3.15
N PHE A 29 -11.64 -8.03 4.40
CA PHE A 29 -11.09 -6.79 4.94
C PHE A 29 -9.72 -6.95 5.61
N GLY A 30 -9.23 -8.19 5.78
CA GLY A 30 -8.05 -8.47 6.60
C GLY A 30 -8.24 -8.00 8.06
N ILE A 31 -9.45 -8.06 8.60
CA ILE A 31 -9.77 -7.57 9.95
C ILE A 31 -10.09 -8.76 10.84
N ALA A 32 -9.37 -8.92 11.96
CA ALA A 32 -9.72 -9.91 12.98
C ALA A 32 -10.70 -9.32 14.01
N PRO A 33 -11.87 -9.94 14.26
CA PRO A 33 -12.84 -9.42 15.23
C PRO A 33 -12.22 -9.21 16.62
N GLY A 34 -12.54 -8.08 17.26
CA GLY A 34 -12.09 -7.76 18.63
C GLY A 34 -10.75 -7.01 18.75
N LYS A 35 -10.04 -6.75 17.64
CA LYS A 35 -8.81 -5.91 17.63
C LYS A 35 -9.01 -4.63 16.85
N SER A 36 -8.35 -3.55 17.25
CA SER A 36 -8.37 -2.31 16.46
C SER A 36 -7.64 -2.50 15.13
N ILE A 37 -8.03 -1.76 14.08
CA ILE A 37 -7.38 -1.82 12.76
C ILE A 37 -5.88 -1.53 12.87
N ASN A 38 -5.49 -0.58 13.73
CA ASN A 38 -4.09 -0.23 13.94
C ASN A 38 -3.31 -1.37 14.60
N GLU A 39 -3.90 -2.03 15.60
CA GLU A 39 -3.29 -3.15 16.29
C GLU A 39 -3.11 -4.36 15.36
N GLN A 40 -4.07 -4.61 14.48
CA GLN A 40 -3.98 -5.66 13.47
C GLN A 40 -2.87 -5.38 12.45
N ARG A 41 -2.79 -4.15 11.94
CA ARG A 41 -1.70 -3.72 11.05
C ARG A 41 -0.35 -3.91 11.71
N GLN A 42 -0.23 -3.53 12.97
CA GLN A 42 1.01 -3.71 13.73
C GLN A 42 1.38 -5.20 13.88
N GLN A 43 0.42 -6.05 14.25
CA GLN A 43 0.65 -7.49 14.37
C GLN A 43 1.06 -8.14 13.05
N ARG A 44 0.44 -7.73 11.93
CA ARG A 44 0.86 -8.20 10.60
C ARG A 44 2.26 -7.73 10.24
N ALA A 45 2.57 -6.46 10.48
CA ALA A 45 3.90 -5.92 10.22
C ALA A 45 4.98 -6.68 11.02
N GLU A 46 4.69 -7.06 12.27
CA GLU A 46 5.55 -7.91 13.10
C GLU A 46 5.70 -9.32 12.54
N GLN A 47 4.60 -9.97 12.16
CA GLN A 47 4.61 -11.30 11.54
C GLN A 47 5.38 -11.33 10.22
N ASN A 48 5.34 -10.24 9.46
CA ASN A 48 6.03 -10.06 8.19
C ASN A 48 7.47 -9.53 8.35
N GLY A 49 7.95 -9.28 9.58
CA GLY A 49 9.32 -8.81 9.84
C GLY A 49 9.59 -7.36 9.39
N ILE A 50 8.55 -6.56 9.17
CA ILE A 50 8.63 -5.18 8.67
C ILE A 50 7.94 -4.18 9.60
N ALA A 51 7.88 -4.46 10.91
CA ALA A 51 7.26 -3.60 11.91
C ALA A 51 7.75 -2.13 11.86
N PHE A 52 9.02 -1.90 11.50
CA PHE A 52 9.61 -0.57 11.33
C PHE A 52 8.96 0.24 10.19
N ALA A 53 8.38 -0.43 9.20
CA ALA A 53 7.74 0.18 8.02
C ALA A 53 6.26 0.51 8.23
N ASN A 54 5.66 0.09 9.35
CA ASN A 54 4.30 0.42 9.74
C ASN A 54 4.20 1.85 10.30
N THR A 55 4.74 2.83 9.56
CA THR A 55 4.85 4.24 9.95
C THR A 55 4.66 5.18 8.76
N GLY A 56 4.59 6.48 9.01
CA GLY A 56 4.44 7.52 7.97
C GLY A 56 2.98 7.77 7.57
N CYS A 57 2.78 8.50 6.48
CA CYS A 57 1.45 8.77 5.95
C CYS A 57 0.79 7.50 5.41
N GLN A 58 1.57 6.58 4.85
CA GLN A 58 1.10 5.29 4.37
C GLN A 58 1.90 4.15 5.03
N PRO A 59 1.42 3.65 6.19
CA PRO A 59 2.02 2.51 6.88
C PRO A 59 2.04 1.25 6.00
N VAL A 60 3.11 0.46 6.10
CA VAL A 60 3.24 -0.82 5.38
C VAL A 60 3.30 -1.95 6.39
N ASP A 61 2.31 -2.84 6.33
CA ASP A 61 2.22 -4.06 7.14
C ASP A 61 2.45 -5.34 6.32
N ASP A 62 2.36 -5.27 4.99
CA ASP A 62 2.72 -6.32 4.03
C ASP A 62 3.17 -5.72 2.69
N ILE A 63 4.22 -6.25 2.07
CA ILE A 63 4.71 -5.78 0.76
C ILE A 63 3.85 -6.30 -0.40
N TRP A 64 3.35 -7.53 -0.32
CA TRP A 64 2.81 -8.29 -1.44
C TRP A 64 1.28 -8.43 -1.39
N GLN A 65 0.71 -8.59 -0.20
CA GLN A 65 -0.70 -8.87 -0.02
C GLN A 65 -1.54 -7.61 -0.25
N ILE A 66 -2.52 -7.69 -1.14
CA ILE A 66 -3.56 -6.68 -1.32
C ILE A 66 -4.88 -7.38 -1.03
N TYR A 67 -5.53 -7.00 0.07
CA TYR A 67 -6.81 -7.61 0.42
C TYR A 67 -7.90 -7.16 -0.57
N PRO A 68 -8.88 -8.01 -0.89
CA PRO A 68 -9.92 -7.67 -1.86
C PRO A 68 -10.67 -6.38 -1.52
N ALA A 69 -10.88 -6.09 -0.22
CA ALA A 69 -11.51 -4.84 0.18
C ALA A 69 -10.70 -3.59 -0.20
N PHE A 70 -9.38 -3.69 -0.39
CA PHE A 70 -8.51 -2.58 -0.83
C PHE A 70 -8.15 -2.65 -2.31
N ASP A 71 -8.58 -3.70 -3.02
CA ASP A 71 -8.25 -3.94 -4.42
C ASP A 71 -9.23 -3.23 -5.37
N THR A 72 -9.38 -1.90 -5.20
CA THR A 72 -10.13 -1.04 -6.12
C THR A 72 -9.24 0.07 -6.65
N PRO A 73 -9.47 0.58 -7.89
CA PRO A 73 -8.66 1.65 -8.47
C PRO A 73 -8.51 2.87 -7.56
N GLU A 74 -9.58 3.30 -6.89
CA GLU A 74 -9.56 4.46 -5.98
C GLU A 74 -8.66 4.21 -4.76
N LYS A 75 -8.79 3.05 -4.11
CA LYS A 75 -8.01 2.70 -2.92
C LYS A 75 -6.54 2.52 -3.25
N LEU A 76 -6.24 1.87 -4.37
CA LEU A 76 -4.88 1.70 -4.87
C LEU A 76 -4.25 3.05 -5.25
N ARG A 77 -5.01 3.98 -5.84
CA ARG A 77 -4.52 5.33 -6.15
C ARG A 77 -4.17 6.10 -4.88
N PHE A 78 -5.03 6.05 -3.87
CA PHE A 78 -4.80 6.71 -2.59
C PHE A 78 -3.55 6.15 -1.89
N GLU A 79 -3.43 4.82 -1.83
CA GLU A 79 -2.25 4.15 -1.25
C GLU A 79 -0.97 4.50 -2.03
N ALA A 80 -1.01 4.48 -3.37
CA ALA A 80 0.13 4.83 -4.20
C ALA A 80 0.60 6.28 -3.97
N TYR A 81 -0.33 7.24 -3.87
CA TYR A 81 -0.01 8.64 -3.57
C TYR A 81 0.63 8.80 -2.17
N GLY A 82 0.08 8.12 -1.17
CA GLY A 82 0.62 8.11 0.19
C GLY A 82 2.03 7.53 0.26
N LEU A 83 2.27 6.40 -0.41
CA LEU A 83 3.60 5.79 -0.51
C LEU A 83 4.59 6.70 -1.23
N ALA A 84 4.23 7.25 -2.39
CA ALA A 84 5.09 8.16 -3.14
C ALA A 84 5.47 9.39 -2.30
N THR A 85 4.52 9.93 -1.53
CA THR A 85 4.76 11.06 -0.62
C THR A 85 5.74 10.70 0.50
N ASP A 86 5.59 9.53 1.13
CA ASP A 86 6.53 9.07 2.16
C ASP A 86 7.93 8.80 1.60
N ILE A 87 8.02 8.16 0.44
CA ILE A 87 9.27 7.86 -0.27
C ILE A 87 10.00 9.17 -0.62
N ALA A 88 9.29 10.16 -1.16
CA ALA A 88 9.86 11.46 -1.47
C ALA A 88 10.44 12.14 -0.21
N LYS A 89 9.71 12.12 0.90
CA LYS A 89 10.19 12.67 2.18
C LYS A 89 11.44 11.96 2.69
N LEU A 90 11.47 10.63 2.63
CA LEU A 90 12.62 9.82 3.05
C LEU A 90 13.87 10.09 2.20
N ALA A 91 13.68 10.49 0.94
CA ALA A 91 14.76 10.90 0.03
C ALA A 91 14.97 12.42 -0.02
N HIS A 92 14.47 13.18 0.97
CA HIS A 92 14.61 14.63 1.05
C HIS A 92 14.04 15.43 -0.14
N LEU A 93 13.14 14.82 -0.91
CA LEU A 93 12.42 15.44 -2.02
C LEU A 93 11.13 16.10 -1.49
N GLN A 94 11.10 17.43 -1.49
CA GLN A 94 9.93 18.19 -1.04
C GLN A 94 9.05 18.61 -2.21
N ASN A 95 7.73 18.45 -2.04
CA ASN A 95 6.69 18.96 -2.96
C ASN A 95 6.83 18.49 -4.42
N ILE A 96 7.46 17.32 -4.65
CA ILE A 96 7.62 16.77 -6.01
C ILE A 96 6.44 15.88 -6.45
N VAL A 97 5.68 15.32 -5.49
CA VAL A 97 4.56 14.43 -5.79
C VAL A 97 3.34 15.29 -6.01
N ILE A 98 2.83 15.30 -7.24
CA ILE A 98 1.70 16.12 -7.65
C ILE A 98 0.49 15.20 -7.86
N PRO A 99 -0.62 15.40 -7.13
CA PRO A 99 -1.84 14.63 -7.34
C PRO A 99 -2.44 14.97 -8.71
N THR A 100 -3.02 13.97 -9.38
CA THR A 100 -3.71 14.14 -10.66
C THR A 100 -5.22 14.15 -10.45
N GLU A 101 -5.90 15.21 -10.89
CA GLU A 101 -7.35 15.41 -10.62
C GLU A 101 -8.29 14.71 -11.62
N SER A 102 -7.78 13.85 -12.49
CA SER A 102 -8.57 13.25 -13.57
C SER A 102 -9.07 11.85 -13.19
N ASP A 103 -10.39 11.68 -13.17
CA ASP A 103 -11.08 10.38 -12.98
C ASP A 103 -10.61 9.30 -13.98
N GLU A 104 -10.07 9.73 -15.13
CA GLU A 104 -9.58 8.87 -16.20
C GLU A 104 -8.07 8.61 -16.15
N LYS A 105 -7.31 9.37 -15.35
CA LYS A 105 -5.84 9.28 -15.33
C LYS A 105 -5.30 9.28 -13.91
N PHE A 106 -4.94 8.06 -13.50
CA PHE A 106 -3.73 7.81 -12.72
C PHE A 106 -3.63 8.46 -11.32
N SER A 107 -2.67 8.07 -10.48
CA SER A 107 -2.64 8.46 -9.06
C SER A 107 -1.90 9.77 -8.78
N PHE A 108 -0.74 9.94 -9.40
CA PHE A 108 0.16 11.07 -9.21
C PHE A 108 1.14 11.18 -10.38
N THR A 109 1.72 12.36 -10.51
CA THR A 109 2.90 12.63 -11.35
C THR A 109 4.04 13.20 -10.50
N ILE A 110 5.23 13.28 -11.08
CA ILE A 110 6.46 13.73 -10.40
C ILE A 110 6.97 14.99 -11.09
N ALA A 111 7.14 16.05 -10.30
CA ALA A 111 7.72 17.30 -10.75
C ALA A 111 9.18 17.10 -11.21
N PRO A 112 9.68 17.92 -12.15
CA PRO A 112 11.09 17.89 -12.54
C PRO A 112 12.03 18.09 -11.36
N LEU A 113 13.13 17.33 -11.33
CA LEU A 113 14.17 17.50 -10.31
C LEU A 113 14.98 18.77 -10.58
N ALA A 114 15.28 19.55 -9.54
CA ALA A 114 16.14 20.72 -9.67
C ALA A 114 17.57 20.29 -10.06
N SER A 115 18.16 20.96 -11.04
CA SER A 115 19.51 20.66 -11.56
C SER A 115 20.64 20.87 -10.55
N SER A 116 20.36 21.55 -9.44
CA SER A 116 21.29 21.76 -8.32
C SER A 116 21.43 20.54 -7.41
N ILE A 117 20.53 19.56 -7.49
CA ILE A 117 20.59 18.34 -6.68
C ILE A 117 21.70 17.43 -7.23
N GLN A 118 22.63 17.06 -6.36
CA GLN A 118 23.76 16.18 -6.68
C GLN A 118 23.78 14.90 -5.84
N ASP A 119 22.87 14.76 -4.88
CA ASP A 119 22.78 13.58 -4.02
C ASP A 119 22.26 12.37 -4.81
N GLU A 120 23.06 11.30 -4.84
CA GLU A 120 22.81 10.11 -5.66
C GLU A 120 21.52 9.38 -5.24
N LEU A 121 21.27 9.27 -3.94
CA LEU A 121 20.05 8.65 -3.39
C LEU A 121 18.83 9.44 -3.85
N THR A 122 18.84 10.77 -3.68
CA THR A 122 17.77 11.69 -4.09
C THR A 122 17.49 11.58 -5.59
N ILE A 123 18.53 11.61 -6.43
CA ILE A 123 18.40 11.49 -7.89
C ILE A 123 17.80 10.14 -8.27
N SER A 124 18.29 9.05 -7.67
CA SER A 124 17.85 7.69 -7.98
C SER A 124 16.40 7.46 -7.54
N VAL A 125 16.02 7.93 -6.36
CA VAL A 125 14.63 7.84 -5.87
C VAL A 125 13.70 8.69 -6.70
N HIS A 126 14.12 9.90 -7.12
CA HIS A 126 13.35 10.72 -8.06
C HIS A 126 13.09 9.98 -9.37
N ALA A 127 14.12 9.38 -9.96
CA ALA A 127 13.99 8.61 -11.20
C ALA A 127 13.09 7.37 -11.04
N LEU A 128 13.21 6.64 -9.92
CA LEU A 128 12.31 5.53 -9.58
C LEU A 128 10.86 6.00 -9.45
N LEU A 129 10.62 7.06 -8.69
CA LEU A 129 9.29 7.63 -8.53
C LEU A 129 8.73 8.11 -9.87
N ALA A 130 9.54 8.69 -10.75
CA ALA A 130 9.12 9.07 -12.10
C ALA A 130 8.70 7.84 -12.91
N CYS A 131 9.42 6.71 -12.85
CA CYS A 131 9.01 5.48 -13.58
C CYS A 131 7.74 4.81 -13.03
N LEU A 132 7.50 4.98 -11.73
CA LEU A 132 6.33 4.47 -11.02
C LEU A 132 5.16 5.45 -11.06
N ALA A 133 5.43 6.70 -11.40
CA ALA A 133 4.43 7.67 -11.67
C ALA A 133 3.54 7.16 -12.80
N CYS A 134 2.33 7.65 -12.71
CA CYS A 134 1.25 7.16 -13.51
C CYS A 134 1.04 8.18 -14.63
N ASP A 135 2.09 8.48 -15.36
CA ASP A 135 2.09 9.29 -16.56
C ASP A 135 2.32 8.38 -17.76
N ASN A 136 1.64 8.69 -18.86
CA ASN A 136 1.97 8.08 -20.15
C ASN A 136 3.30 8.68 -20.59
N HIS A 137 4.41 8.09 -20.15
CA HIS A 137 5.70 8.45 -20.69
C HIS A 137 5.67 8.18 -22.19
N ASN A 138 6.01 9.20 -22.99
CA ASN A 138 6.12 9.03 -24.43
C ASN A 138 7.30 8.13 -24.82
N GLU A 139 8.26 7.97 -23.91
CA GLU A 139 9.48 7.18 -24.09
C GLU A 139 9.69 6.25 -22.89
N PRO A 140 10.28 5.05 -23.08
CA PRO A 140 10.60 4.15 -21.99
C PRO A 140 11.65 4.78 -21.06
N LEU A 141 11.30 4.97 -19.79
CA LEU A 141 12.24 5.42 -18.78
C LEU A 141 13.11 4.25 -18.30
N THR A 142 14.40 4.52 -18.09
CA THR A 142 15.35 3.57 -17.51
C THR A 142 15.91 4.15 -16.22
N VAL A 143 15.94 3.35 -15.16
CA VAL A 143 16.59 3.69 -13.90
C VAL A 143 17.79 2.80 -13.71
N THR A 144 18.92 3.40 -13.36
CA THR A 144 20.13 2.69 -12.95
C THR A 144 20.32 2.94 -11.46
N LEU A 145 20.52 1.87 -10.69
CA LEU A 145 20.87 1.94 -9.28
C LEU A 145 22.30 1.43 -9.14
N SER A 146 23.14 2.18 -8.44
CA SER A 146 24.48 1.72 -8.10
C SER A 146 24.41 0.60 -7.06
N GLU A 147 25.44 -0.25 -7.07
CA GLU A 147 25.57 -1.31 -6.07
C GLU A 147 25.69 -0.72 -4.66
N SER A 148 26.39 0.41 -4.49
CA SER A 148 26.47 1.16 -3.23
C SER A 148 25.10 1.53 -2.69
N LEU A 149 24.21 1.99 -3.57
CA LEU A 149 22.89 2.45 -3.17
C LEU A 149 21.98 1.29 -2.73
N LEU A 150 22.14 0.11 -3.33
CA LEU A 150 21.31 -1.07 -3.05
C LEU A 150 21.83 -1.92 -1.89
N ILE A 151 23.13 -2.13 -1.81
CA ILE A 151 23.77 -3.07 -0.87
C ILE A 151 24.37 -2.35 0.34
N GLY A 152 24.68 -1.05 0.19
CA GLY A 152 25.44 -0.30 1.18
C GLY A 152 26.93 -0.60 1.07
N PHE A 153 27.74 0.44 0.99
CA PHE A 153 29.19 0.37 1.18
C PHE A 153 29.62 1.44 2.18
N ASN A 154 30.70 1.18 2.92
CA ASN A 154 31.20 2.10 3.95
C ASN A 154 31.25 3.55 3.46
N ASN A 155 30.52 4.44 4.16
CA ASN A 155 30.44 5.88 3.90
C ASN A 155 29.85 6.28 2.52
N GLN A 156 29.04 5.43 1.89
CA GLN A 156 28.27 5.78 0.69
C GLN A 156 26.77 5.97 1.02
N PRO A 157 26.04 6.77 0.24
CA PRO A 157 24.58 6.83 0.34
C PRO A 157 23.95 5.45 0.06
N GLU A 158 22.97 5.05 0.88
CA GLU A 158 22.27 3.78 0.74
C GLU A 158 20.74 3.96 0.87
N ILE A 159 19.98 3.09 0.22
CA ILE A 159 18.55 2.96 0.44
C ILE A 159 18.34 2.23 1.76
N SER A 160 17.85 2.95 2.78
CA SER A 160 17.45 2.32 4.04
C SER A 160 16.38 1.25 3.86
N ASP A 161 16.32 0.26 4.76
CA ASP A 161 15.28 -0.78 4.76
C ASP A 161 13.86 -0.18 4.74
N LEU A 162 13.63 0.93 5.44
CA LEU A 162 12.34 1.63 5.45
C LEU A 162 11.96 2.14 4.06
N LEU A 163 12.91 2.78 3.38
CA LEU A 163 12.71 3.27 2.02
C LEU A 163 12.52 2.12 1.04
N LEU A 164 13.30 1.04 1.19
CA LEU A 164 13.24 -0.15 0.36
C LEU A 164 11.86 -0.83 0.43
N VAL A 165 11.34 -1.05 1.64
CA VAL A 165 10.01 -1.64 1.87
C VAL A 165 8.92 -0.78 1.22
N LYS A 166 8.96 0.54 1.40
CA LYS A 166 7.97 1.44 0.78
C LYS A 166 8.06 1.46 -0.75
N LEU A 167 9.27 1.43 -1.32
CA LEU A 167 9.47 1.31 -2.77
C LEU A 167 8.89 0.01 -3.32
N PHE A 168 9.17 -1.13 -2.70
CA PHE A 168 8.61 -2.41 -3.14
C PHE A 168 7.08 -2.45 -3.00
N ARG A 169 6.55 -1.90 -1.91
CA ARG A 169 5.10 -1.78 -1.74
C ARG A 169 4.48 -0.91 -2.83
N LEU A 170 5.08 0.22 -3.17
CA LEU A 170 4.61 1.09 -4.25
C LEU A 170 4.62 0.34 -5.60
N ILE A 171 5.70 -0.37 -5.92
CA ILE A 171 5.78 -1.20 -7.13
C ILE A 171 4.63 -2.22 -7.17
N ARG A 172 4.34 -2.89 -6.05
CA ARG A 172 3.26 -3.87 -5.96
C ARG A 172 1.88 -3.25 -6.22
N VAL A 173 1.60 -2.11 -5.59
CA VAL A 173 0.34 -1.37 -5.71
C VAL A 173 0.15 -0.84 -7.14
N ILE A 174 1.18 -0.23 -7.72
CA ILE A 174 1.14 0.30 -9.10
C ILE A 174 0.91 -0.82 -10.12
N ARG A 175 1.56 -1.98 -9.94
CA ARG A 175 1.31 -3.15 -10.79
C ARG A 175 -0.15 -3.60 -10.73
N GLN A 176 -0.74 -3.65 -9.54
CA GLN A 176 -2.16 -4.00 -9.36
C GLN A 176 -3.08 -2.98 -10.02
N LEU A 177 -2.83 -1.69 -9.79
CA LEU A 177 -3.61 -0.61 -10.37
C LEU A 177 -3.58 -0.67 -11.91
N ARG A 178 -2.40 -0.91 -12.50
CA ARG A 178 -2.27 -1.07 -13.96
C ARG A 178 -3.04 -2.28 -14.49
N THR A 179 -3.25 -3.34 -13.71
CA THR A 179 -4.12 -4.45 -14.09
C THR A 179 -5.58 -3.99 -14.20
N HIS A 180 -6.10 -3.27 -13.20
CA HIS A 180 -7.46 -2.72 -13.22
C HIS A 180 -7.69 -1.69 -14.34
N LEU A 181 -6.67 -0.92 -14.71
CA LEU A 181 -6.78 0.08 -15.79
C LEU A 181 -6.72 -0.53 -17.20
N ARG A 182 -6.35 -1.81 -17.32
CA ARG A 182 -6.27 -2.54 -18.60
C ARG A 182 -7.49 -3.43 -18.87
N SER A 183 -8.23 -3.80 -17.82
CA SER A 183 -9.47 -4.59 -17.89
C SER A 183 -10.66 -3.73 -18.29
#